data_AF-A0A9P9BNG8-F1
#
_entry.id   AF-A0A9P9BNG8-F1
#
_cell.length_a   1.000
_cell.length_b   1.000
_cell.length_c   1.000
_cell.angle_alpha   90.00
_cell.angle_beta   90.00
_cell.angle_gamma   90.00
#
_symmetry.space_group_name_H-M   'P 1'
#
loop_
_entity.id
_entity.type
_entity.pdbx_description
1 polymer ?
#
loop_
_entity_poly.entity_id
_entity_poly.type
_entity_poly.pdbx_seq_one_letter_code
_entity_poly.pdbx_strand_id
1 'polypeptide(L)'
;MATSVLDFPQVWQRPSYDELLACFHSLRYEPPVWGPDTSRRNMISKHERSAQYQREVAGYLSSMIKSGFSWITDEEEQEVLWNEASRRISERCGRAGMGELVRRWPFVRETEESSFELIVREPPITGDALGLKTWASSYALAQLLGSIAQDSLAHLLALDKPNTRPKILELGSGTGLLGMAAAGQWRANVLLGDLPTIISNLSFNVDANRSTIDRLGGSLDQAALTWGGPLDDDDESKDDERFAHKNQFDIILAADAIYDDDHPELLAAAICEHLSTKPEARVVLMSPLRDSLTSVLLDRLRSTLAKSHLHLVCLEEHIVEAQDDWDEDRDTQQVKCWWAVFGQKTHPVGL
;
A
#
# COMPACT_ATOMS: atom_id res chain seq x y z
N MET A 1 -4.29 -31.72 -9.62
CA MET A 1 -4.93 -30.43 -9.97
C MET A 1 -4.65 -30.18 -11.43
N ALA A 2 -5.62 -29.64 -12.17
CA ALA A 2 -5.56 -29.39 -13.61
C ALA A 2 -4.28 -28.65 -14.00
N THR A 3 -3.52 -29.22 -14.92
CA THR A 3 -2.26 -28.64 -15.44
C THR A 3 -2.47 -27.93 -16.77
N SER A 4 -3.67 -28.03 -17.33
CA SER A 4 -4.08 -27.35 -18.55
C SER A 4 -5.53 -26.87 -18.42
N VAL A 5 -5.86 -25.79 -19.12
CA VAL A 5 -7.22 -25.30 -19.27
C VAL A 5 -8.16 -26.32 -19.93
N LEU A 6 -7.59 -27.28 -20.66
CA LEU A 6 -8.32 -28.40 -21.27
C LEU A 6 -8.83 -29.42 -20.23
N ASP A 7 -8.26 -29.43 -19.02
CA ASP A 7 -8.68 -30.32 -17.93
C ASP A 7 -9.93 -29.80 -17.21
N PHE A 8 -10.35 -28.56 -17.46
CA PHE A 8 -11.55 -27.99 -16.85
C PHE A 8 -12.82 -28.54 -17.50
N PRO A 9 -13.96 -28.51 -16.79
CA PRO A 9 -15.25 -28.88 -17.35
C PRO A 9 -15.55 -28.09 -18.62
N GLN A 10 -15.84 -28.76 -19.73
CA GLN A 10 -16.09 -28.10 -21.01
C GLN A 10 -17.58 -28.01 -21.29
N VAL A 11 -18.03 -26.93 -21.93
CA VAL A 11 -19.44 -26.70 -22.28
C VAL A 11 -20.09 -27.91 -22.98
N TRP A 12 -19.36 -28.56 -23.90
CA TRP A 12 -19.87 -29.73 -24.64
C TRP A 12 -20.10 -30.97 -23.77
N GLN A 13 -19.50 -31.04 -22.58
CA GLN A 13 -19.70 -32.11 -21.61
C GLN A 13 -20.99 -31.93 -20.79
N ARG A 14 -21.60 -30.74 -20.84
CA ARG A 14 -22.77 -30.36 -20.03
C ARG A 14 -22.57 -30.64 -18.53
N PRO A 15 -21.50 -30.08 -17.92
CA PRO A 15 -21.20 -30.28 -16.50
C PRO A 15 -22.30 -29.73 -15.61
N SER A 16 -22.45 -30.30 -14.41
CA SER A 16 -23.40 -29.80 -13.42
C SER A 16 -23.06 -28.39 -12.93
N TYR A 17 -24.04 -27.72 -12.32
CA TYR A 17 -23.85 -26.43 -11.65
C TYR A 17 -22.70 -26.48 -10.64
N ASP A 18 -22.71 -27.48 -9.75
CA ASP A 18 -21.69 -27.64 -8.70
C ASP A 18 -20.28 -27.83 -9.27
N GLU A 19 -20.14 -28.58 -10.36
CA GLU A 19 -18.83 -28.80 -11.02
C GLU A 19 -18.28 -27.52 -11.63
N LEU A 20 -19.13 -26.72 -12.30
CA LEU A 20 -18.73 -25.44 -12.87
C LEU A 20 -18.40 -24.43 -11.77
N LEU A 21 -19.24 -24.33 -10.74
CA LEU A 21 -19.03 -23.41 -9.64
C LEU A 21 -17.74 -23.73 -8.89
N ALA A 22 -17.50 -25.00 -8.56
CA ALA A 22 -16.25 -25.46 -7.95
C ALA A 22 -15.03 -25.14 -8.82
N CYS A 23 -15.15 -25.33 -10.15
CA CYS A 23 -14.11 -24.94 -11.10
C CYS A 23 -13.86 -23.42 -11.05
N PHE A 24 -14.90 -22.58 -11.15
CA PHE A 24 -14.76 -21.12 -11.12
C PHE A 24 -14.19 -20.61 -9.80
N HIS A 25 -14.54 -21.22 -8.67
CA HIS A 25 -13.92 -20.91 -7.38
C HIS A 25 -12.43 -21.30 -7.34
N SER A 26 -12.06 -22.44 -7.93
CA SER A 26 -10.65 -22.85 -8.05
C SER A 26 -9.83 -21.92 -8.95
N LEU A 27 -10.48 -21.21 -9.87
CA LEU A 27 -9.86 -20.22 -10.76
C LEU A 27 -9.76 -18.82 -10.14
N ARG A 28 -10.11 -18.65 -8.87
CA ARG A 28 -9.96 -17.37 -8.17
C ARG A 28 -8.51 -16.93 -8.25
N TYR A 29 -8.30 -15.72 -8.75
CA TYR A 29 -6.98 -15.13 -8.79
C TYR A 29 -6.76 -14.32 -7.52
N GLU A 30 -5.83 -14.79 -6.68
CA GLU A 30 -5.31 -13.99 -5.58
C GLU A 30 -4.16 -13.13 -6.12
N PRO A 31 -4.28 -11.80 -6.12
CA PRO A 31 -3.20 -10.96 -6.58
C PRO A 31 -1.99 -11.10 -5.67
N PRO A 32 -0.80 -10.93 -6.24
CA PRO A 32 0.43 -11.25 -5.56
C PRO A 32 0.65 -10.31 -4.37
N VAL A 33 1.08 -10.91 -3.27
CA VAL A 33 1.78 -10.18 -2.22
C VAL A 33 3.24 -10.17 -2.62
N TRP A 34 3.84 -8.99 -2.68
CA TRP A 34 5.25 -8.83 -3.05
C TRP A 34 6.14 -9.41 -1.94
N GLY A 35 7.22 -10.10 -2.28
CA GLY A 35 8.14 -10.61 -1.25
C GLY A 35 9.06 -11.75 -1.72
N PRO A 36 10.25 -11.89 -1.12
CA PRO A 36 11.28 -12.84 -1.55
C PRO A 36 11.04 -14.30 -1.12
N ASP A 37 10.21 -14.57 -0.11
CA ASP A 37 10.21 -15.89 0.57
C ASP A 37 8.93 -16.72 0.42
N THR A 38 8.33 -16.73 -0.76
CA THR A 38 7.33 -17.78 -1.08
C THR A 38 8.06 -19.08 -1.40
N SER A 39 8.17 -20.05 -0.48
CA SER A 39 8.77 -21.38 -0.75
C SER A 39 7.72 -22.50 -0.90
N ARG A 40 8.03 -23.52 -1.71
CA ARG A 40 7.23 -24.68 -2.18
C ARG A 40 5.90 -24.47 -2.94
N ARG A 41 5.11 -23.40 -2.67
CA ARG A 41 3.99 -23.01 -3.58
C ARG A 41 4.47 -22.58 -4.97
N ASN A 42 5.76 -22.21 -5.07
CA ASN A 42 6.40 -21.59 -6.23
C ASN A 42 6.34 -22.32 -7.57
N MET A 43 6.19 -23.65 -7.65
CA MET A 43 6.18 -24.31 -8.97
C MET A 43 4.80 -24.28 -9.63
N ILE A 44 3.76 -24.63 -8.86
CA ILE A 44 2.36 -24.55 -9.31
C ILE A 44 1.96 -23.08 -9.46
N SER A 45 2.31 -22.24 -8.48
CA SER A 45 2.03 -20.81 -8.57
C SER A 45 2.80 -20.13 -9.70
N LYS A 46 4.00 -20.56 -10.10
CA LYS A 46 4.69 -19.96 -11.27
C LYS A 46 4.00 -20.31 -12.58
N HIS A 47 3.51 -21.55 -12.73
CA HIS A 47 2.73 -21.93 -13.91
C HIS A 47 1.39 -21.19 -13.94
N GLU A 48 0.66 -21.18 -12.82
CA GLU A 48 -0.59 -20.42 -12.72
C GLU A 48 -0.36 -18.91 -12.90
N ARG A 49 0.75 -18.36 -12.43
CA ARG A 49 1.10 -16.93 -12.60
C ARG A 49 1.71 -16.61 -13.97
N SER A 50 1.98 -17.60 -14.83
CA SER A 50 2.49 -17.33 -16.18
C SER A 50 1.45 -16.54 -16.99
N ALA A 51 1.92 -15.51 -17.68
CA ALA A 51 1.08 -14.69 -18.56
C ALA A 51 0.38 -15.54 -19.64
N GLN A 52 0.95 -16.68 -20.02
CA GLN A 52 0.32 -17.61 -20.95
C GLN A 52 -0.86 -18.34 -20.30
N TYR A 53 -0.67 -18.94 -19.13
CA TYR A 53 -1.73 -19.67 -18.43
C TYR A 53 -2.91 -18.75 -18.09
N GLN A 54 -2.61 -17.53 -17.63
CA GLN A 54 -3.65 -16.53 -17.33
C GLN A 54 -4.46 -16.14 -18.58
N ARG A 55 -3.82 -16.04 -19.76
CA ARG A 55 -4.51 -15.82 -21.03
C ARG A 55 -5.38 -17.01 -21.44
N GLU A 56 -4.89 -18.22 -21.28
CA GLU A 56 -5.66 -19.44 -21.58
C GLU A 56 -6.90 -19.56 -20.68
N VAL A 57 -6.75 -19.29 -19.37
CA VAL A 57 -7.86 -19.29 -18.41
C VAL A 57 -8.88 -18.20 -18.76
N ALA A 58 -8.43 -16.99 -19.12
CA ALA A 58 -9.33 -15.92 -19.55
C ALA A 58 -10.11 -16.30 -20.81
N GLY A 59 -9.47 -17.00 -21.76
CA GLY A 59 -10.12 -17.56 -22.95
C GLY A 59 -11.19 -18.59 -22.59
N TYR A 60 -10.92 -19.49 -21.64
CA TYR A 60 -11.89 -20.47 -21.15
C TYR A 60 -13.09 -19.81 -20.46
N LEU A 61 -12.85 -18.91 -19.51
CA LEU A 61 -13.93 -18.17 -18.83
C LEU A 61 -14.78 -17.37 -19.83
N SER A 62 -14.16 -16.78 -20.85
CA SER A 62 -14.89 -16.09 -21.93
C SER A 62 -15.79 -17.04 -22.72
N SER A 63 -15.37 -18.29 -22.91
CA SER A 63 -16.20 -19.31 -23.56
C SER A 63 -17.38 -19.73 -22.69
N MET A 64 -17.17 -19.81 -21.37
CA MET A 64 -18.23 -20.09 -20.38
C MET A 64 -19.29 -18.99 -20.35
N ILE A 65 -18.88 -17.72 -20.33
CA ILE A 65 -19.83 -16.59 -20.37
C ILE A 65 -20.70 -16.63 -21.64
N LYS A 66 -20.13 -17.04 -22.78
CA LYS A 66 -20.86 -17.17 -24.06
C LYS A 66 -21.78 -18.38 -24.14
N SER A 67 -21.64 -19.35 -23.24
CA SER A 67 -22.25 -20.69 -23.36
C SER A 67 -23.78 -20.72 -23.26
N GLY A 68 -24.42 -19.70 -22.67
CA GLY A 68 -25.86 -19.70 -22.41
C GLY A 68 -26.36 -20.76 -21.40
N PHE A 69 -25.49 -21.67 -20.93
CA PHE A 69 -25.76 -22.73 -19.94
C PHE A 69 -27.10 -23.49 -20.08
N SER A 70 -27.58 -23.72 -21.30
CA SER A 70 -28.95 -24.21 -21.59
C SER A 70 -29.32 -25.59 -21.04
N TRP A 71 -28.35 -26.35 -20.51
CA TRP A 71 -28.59 -27.63 -19.85
C TRP A 71 -28.82 -27.50 -18.33
N ILE A 72 -28.56 -26.33 -17.75
CA ILE A 72 -28.89 -25.98 -16.36
C ILE A 72 -30.30 -25.40 -16.38
N THR A 73 -31.22 -25.98 -15.62
CA THR A 73 -32.64 -25.62 -15.68
C THR A 73 -33.02 -24.44 -14.80
N ASP A 74 -32.22 -24.15 -13.77
CA ASP A 74 -32.44 -23.05 -12.86
C ASP A 74 -31.76 -21.78 -13.39
N GLU A 75 -32.55 -20.73 -13.62
CA GLU A 75 -32.06 -19.44 -14.13
C GLU A 75 -31.20 -18.71 -13.08
N GLU A 76 -31.48 -18.87 -11.79
CA GLU A 76 -30.68 -18.26 -10.72
C GLU A 76 -29.28 -18.91 -10.67
N GLU A 77 -29.20 -20.23 -10.86
CA GLU A 77 -27.92 -20.94 -10.96
C GLU A 77 -27.10 -20.46 -12.17
N GLN A 78 -27.75 -20.22 -13.32
CA GLN A 78 -27.08 -19.65 -14.49
C GLN A 78 -26.52 -18.25 -14.22
N GLU A 79 -27.30 -17.38 -13.55
CA GLU A 79 -26.85 -16.05 -13.16
C GLU A 79 -25.63 -16.10 -12.24
N VAL A 80 -25.63 -16.98 -11.25
CA VAL A 80 -24.47 -17.18 -10.36
C VAL A 80 -23.22 -17.58 -11.16
N LEU A 81 -23.36 -18.50 -12.11
CA LEU A 81 -22.24 -18.94 -12.96
C LEU A 81 -21.70 -17.82 -13.85
N TRP A 82 -22.57 -17.01 -14.47
CA TRP A 82 -22.14 -15.85 -15.26
C TRP A 82 -21.44 -14.81 -14.40
N ASN A 83 -21.97 -14.51 -13.22
CA ASN A 83 -21.39 -13.56 -12.29
C ASN A 83 -20.02 -14.04 -11.81
N GLU A 84 -19.88 -15.31 -11.40
CA GLU A 84 -18.60 -15.86 -10.97
C GLU A 84 -17.59 -15.93 -12.12
N ALA A 85 -17.96 -16.37 -13.32
CA ALA A 85 -17.05 -16.38 -14.47
C ALA A 85 -16.59 -14.97 -14.85
N SER A 86 -17.50 -13.99 -14.87
CA SER A 86 -17.19 -12.59 -15.15
C SER A 86 -16.26 -11.99 -14.09
N ARG A 87 -16.51 -12.31 -12.82
CA ARG A 87 -15.65 -11.92 -11.70
C ARG A 87 -14.24 -12.48 -11.87
N ARG A 88 -14.09 -13.76 -12.19
CA ARG A 88 -12.79 -14.40 -12.44
C ARG A 88 -12.05 -13.77 -13.63
N ILE A 89 -12.75 -13.29 -14.66
CA ILE A 89 -12.12 -12.52 -15.74
C ILE A 89 -11.64 -11.16 -15.23
N SER A 90 -12.49 -10.42 -14.51
CA SER A 90 -12.13 -9.09 -13.99
C SER A 90 -10.90 -9.11 -13.08
N GLU A 91 -10.72 -10.17 -12.27
CA GLU A 91 -9.54 -10.39 -11.43
C GLU A 91 -8.23 -10.49 -12.24
N ARG A 92 -8.32 -10.66 -13.56
CA ARG A 92 -7.17 -10.79 -14.48
C ARG A 92 -6.95 -9.54 -15.33
N CYS A 93 -7.86 -8.56 -15.27
CA CYS A 93 -7.87 -7.34 -16.08
C CYS A 93 -7.04 -6.20 -15.48
N GLY A 94 -5.80 -6.45 -15.04
CA GLY A 94 -4.91 -5.42 -14.46
C GLY A 94 -5.52 -4.65 -13.27
N ARG A 95 -4.79 -3.76 -12.61
CA ARG A 95 -5.34 -3.12 -11.41
C ARG A 95 -6.51 -2.17 -11.71
N ALA A 96 -6.52 -1.52 -12.88
CA ALA A 96 -7.58 -0.60 -13.32
C ALA A 96 -8.90 -1.31 -13.69
N GLY A 97 -8.84 -2.54 -14.19
CA GLY A 97 -10.04 -3.34 -14.53
C GLY A 97 -10.47 -4.32 -13.43
N MET A 98 -9.67 -4.48 -12.38
CA MET A 98 -9.99 -5.30 -11.22
C MET A 98 -10.96 -4.59 -10.28
N GLY A 99 -11.92 -5.37 -9.76
CA GLY A 99 -12.82 -4.93 -8.69
C GLY A 99 -12.12 -4.77 -7.35
N GLU A 100 -12.91 -4.75 -6.28
CA GLU A 100 -12.39 -4.68 -4.91
C GLU A 100 -11.43 -5.83 -4.63
N LEU A 101 -10.33 -5.49 -3.95
CA LEU A 101 -9.30 -6.41 -3.55
C LEU A 101 -9.03 -6.32 -2.06
N VAL A 102 -8.84 -7.47 -1.40
CA VAL A 102 -8.27 -7.55 -0.06
C VAL A 102 -6.96 -8.33 -0.14
N ARG A 103 -5.86 -7.70 0.29
CA ARG A 103 -4.51 -8.31 0.36
C ARG A 103 -4.09 -8.54 1.80
N ARG A 104 -3.24 -9.54 1.99
CA ARG A 104 -2.67 -9.94 3.28
C ARG A 104 -1.16 -9.78 3.22
N TRP A 105 -0.61 -8.88 4.01
CA TRP A 105 0.79 -8.47 3.96
C TRP A 105 1.55 -9.04 5.15
N PRO A 106 2.41 -10.06 4.96
CA PRO A 106 3.16 -10.66 6.05
C PRO A 106 4.37 -9.80 6.42
N PHE A 107 4.59 -9.65 7.72
CA PHE A 107 5.78 -9.04 8.32
C PHE A 107 6.44 -10.08 9.21
N VAL A 108 7.48 -10.72 8.67
CA VAL A 108 8.24 -11.76 9.35
C VAL A 108 9.28 -11.12 10.26
N ARG A 109 9.34 -11.56 11.51
CA ARG A 109 10.33 -11.13 12.51
C ARG A 109 11.20 -12.30 12.94
N GLU A 110 12.21 -12.01 13.78
CA GLU A 110 13.16 -13.00 14.31
C GLU A 110 12.47 -14.21 14.98
N THR A 111 11.26 -14.01 15.52
CA THR A 111 10.43 -15.09 16.07
C THR A 111 9.06 -15.14 15.40
N GLU A 112 8.50 -16.34 15.25
CA GLU A 112 7.13 -16.52 14.73
C GLU A 112 6.10 -15.78 15.59
N GLU A 113 6.29 -15.76 16.92
CA GLU A 113 5.39 -15.08 17.87
C GLU A 113 5.36 -13.55 17.71
N SER A 114 6.40 -12.96 17.13
CA SER A 114 6.45 -11.52 16.87
C SER A 114 6.09 -11.15 15.43
N SER A 115 6.01 -12.16 14.54
CA SER A 115 5.55 -11.98 13.17
C SER A 115 4.05 -11.66 13.15
N PHE A 116 3.63 -10.87 12.18
CA PHE A 116 2.23 -10.48 12.04
C PHE A 116 1.86 -10.28 10.58
N GLU A 117 0.58 -10.06 10.34
CA GLU A 117 0.06 -9.83 9.01
C GLU A 117 -0.93 -8.66 9.06
N LEU A 118 -0.87 -7.82 8.02
CA LEU A 118 -1.83 -6.74 7.83
C LEU A 118 -2.82 -7.09 6.72
N ILE A 119 -4.10 -6.86 6.97
CA ILE A 119 -5.18 -7.08 6.02
C ILE A 119 -5.59 -5.72 5.44
N VAL A 120 -5.37 -5.51 4.15
CA VAL A 120 -5.60 -4.23 3.49
C VAL A 120 -6.62 -4.40 2.37
N ARG A 121 -7.70 -3.65 2.45
CA ARG A 121 -8.71 -3.49 1.41
C ARG A 121 -8.35 -2.35 0.49
N GLU A 122 -8.50 -2.62 -0.80
CA GLU A 122 -8.31 -1.71 -1.91
C GLU A 122 -9.55 -1.74 -2.79
N PRO A 123 -10.41 -0.72 -2.72
CA PRO A 123 -11.56 -0.57 -3.61
C PRO A 123 -11.15 -0.56 -5.10
N PRO A 124 -12.12 -0.74 -6.02
CA PRO A 124 -11.87 -0.53 -7.45
C PRO A 124 -11.30 0.87 -7.71
N ILE A 125 -10.36 0.98 -8.66
CA ILE A 125 -9.85 2.29 -9.09
C ILE A 125 -10.90 2.90 -10.04
N THR A 126 -11.65 3.89 -9.56
CA THR A 126 -12.62 4.63 -10.37
C THR A 126 -12.27 6.11 -10.35
N GLY A 127 -12.11 6.72 -11.53
CA GLY A 127 -11.69 8.13 -11.63
C GLY A 127 -10.33 8.39 -10.98
N ASP A 128 -10.23 9.46 -10.20
CA ASP A 128 -8.96 9.93 -9.58
C ASP A 128 -8.59 9.23 -8.26
N ALA A 129 -9.16 8.05 -7.99
CA ALA A 129 -9.00 7.34 -6.71
C ALA A 129 -7.65 6.59 -6.56
N LEU A 130 -6.53 7.19 -6.97
CA LEU A 130 -5.19 6.59 -6.91
C LEU A 130 -4.75 6.26 -5.48
N GLY A 131 -5.22 7.03 -4.49
CA GLY A 131 -4.95 6.79 -3.06
C GLY A 131 -5.59 5.50 -2.49
N LEU A 132 -6.49 4.84 -3.23
CA LEU A 132 -7.15 3.60 -2.80
C LEU A 132 -6.38 2.33 -3.19
N LYS A 133 -5.25 2.47 -3.91
CA LYS A 133 -4.33 1.38 -4.27
C LYS A 133 -3.14 1.40 -3.31
N THR A 134 -2.70 0.22 -2.88
CA THR A 134 -1.38 0.10 -2.22
C THR A 134 -0.30 0.08 -3.30
N TRP A 135 0.63 1.03 -3.21
CA TRP A 135 1.77 1.17 -4.12
C TRP A 135 3.02 0.43 -3.61
N ALA A 136 3.90 0.08 -4.55
CA ALA A 136 5.13 -0.67 -4.26
C ALA A 136 6.03 0.01 -3.23
N SER A 137 6.14 1.33 -3.30
CA SER A 137 6.92 2.17 -2.39
C SER A 137 6.44 2.04 -0.93
N SER A 138 5.12 2.00 -0.69
CA SER A 138 4.55 1.82 0.66
C SER A 138 5.01 0.50 1.28
N TYR A 139 4.88 -0.61 0.54
CA TYR A 139 5.29 -1.91 1.06
C TYR A 139 6.81 -2.07 1.14
N ALA A 140 7.56 -1.57 0.15
CA ALA A 140 9.02 -1.61 0.17
C ALA A 140 9.58 -0.84 1.37
N LEU A 141 9.07 0.36 1.65
CA LEU A 141 9.44 1.10 2.85
C LEU A 141 9.01 0.35 4.12
N ALA A 142 7.81 -0.25 4.14
CA ALA A 142 7.33 -1.05 5.26
C ALA A 142 8.26 -2.23 5.61
N GLN A 143 8.89 -2.86 4.62
CA GLN A 143 9.88 -3.92 4.84
C GLN A 143 11.22 -3.39 5.41
N LEU A 144 11.57 -2.13 5.13
CA LEU A 144 12.81 -1.49 5.61
C LEU A 144 12.69 -0.86 7.00
N LEU A 145 11.48 -0.76 7.56
CA LEU A 145 11.24 -0.10 8.85
C LEU A 145 12.09 -0.69 9.99
N GLY A 146 12.38 -1.99 9.96
CA GLY A 146 13.22 -2.66 10.94
C GLY A 146 14.66 -2.14 10.95
N SER A 147 15.31 -2.05 9.79
CA SER A 147 16.68 -1.54 9.67
C SER A 147 16.75 -0.04 9.95
N ILE A 148 15.80 0.73 9.41
CA ILE A 148 15.71 2.18 9.64
C ILE A 148 15.56 2.48 11.15
N ALA A 149 14.81 1.66 11.89
CA ALA A 149 14.69 1.79 13.34
C ALA A 149 15.99 1.52 14.11
N GLN A 150 16.78 0.55 13.67
CA GLN A 150 18.04 0.16 14.31
C GLN A 150 19.18 1.13 13.99
N ASP A 151 19.10 1.81 12.85
CA ASP A 151 20.12 2.74 12.37
C ASP A 151 19.67 4.19 12.56
N SER A 152 19.02 4.78 11.54
CA SER A 152 18.75 6.21 11.43
C SER A 152 17.79 6.76 12.49
N LEU A 153 16.98 5.91 13.12
CA LEU A 153 15.99 6.27 14.13
C LEU A 153 16.25 5.67 15.51
N ALA A 154 17.41 5.03 15.74
CA ALA A 154 17.71 4.35 17.00
C ALA A 154 17.56 5.25 18.22
N HIS A 155 17.92 6.54 18.10
CA HIS A 155 17.82 7.53 19.17
C HIS A 155 16.38 7.90 19.54
N LEU A 156 15.42 7.72 18.61
CA LEU A 156 13.99 7.95 18.82
C LEU A 156 13.23 6.69 19.24
N LEU A 157 13.66 5.52 18.78
CA LEU A 157 12.96 4.25 18.92
C LEU A 157 13.60 3.28 19.94
N ALA A 158 14.66 3.67 20.63
CA ALA A 158 15.28 2.86 21.68
C ALA A 158 14.26 2.42 22.74
N LEU A 159 14.13 1.10 22.89
CA LEU A 159 13.15 0.44 23.78
C LEU A 159 13.36 0.74 25.27
N ASP A 160 14.53 1.26 25.62
CA ASP A 160 15.00 1.47 26.99
C ASP A 160 14.36 2.69 27.67
N LYS A 161 13.61 3.51 26.91
CA LYS A 161 12.90 4.70 27.41
C LYS A 161 11.38 4.53 27.32
N PRO A 162 10.76 3.74 28.23
CA PRO A 162 9.33 3.41 28.18
C PRO A 162 8.40 4.63 28.25
N ASN A 163 8.86 5.78 28.76
CA ASN A 163 8.06 6.99 28.95
C ASN A 163 8.12 8.00 27.78
N THR A 164 8.84 7.74 26.69
CA THR A 164 8.96 8.68 25.57
C THR A 164 8.81 7.96 24.22
N ARG A 165 7.66 7.34 23.99
CA ARG A 165 7.33 6.84 22.64
C ARG A 165 7.22 8.02 21.68
N PRO A 166 7.89 8.00 20.52
CA PRO A 166 7.79 9.09 19.56
C PRO A 166 6.37 9.18 19.00
N LYS A 167 5.92 10.41 18.74
CA LYS A 167 4.69 10.65 17.99
C LYS A 167 4.98 10.51 16.50
N ILE A 168 4.22 9.68 15.81
CA ILE A 168 4.47 9.35 14.41
C ILE A 168 3.25 9.74 13.56
N LEU A 169 3.51 10.38 12.42
CA LEU A 169 2.51 10.71 11.41
C LEU A 169 2.90 10.08 10.08
N GLU A 170 1.96 9.44 9.41
CA GLU A 170 2.06 9.16 7.98
C GLU A 170 1.26 10.20 7.19
N LEU A 171 1.91 10.87 6.24
CA LEU A 171 1.28 11.80 5.31
C LEU A 171 0.98 11.07 4.00
N GLY A 172 -0.26 11.16 3.50
CA GLY A 172 -0.66 10.52 2.25
C GLY A 172 -0.70 9.00 2.44
N SER A 173 -1.38 8.57 3.50
CA SER A 173 -1.39 7.19 3.97
C SER A 173 -2.00 6.21 2.95
N GLY A 174 -2.87 6.69 2.06
CA GLY A 174 -3.60 5.89 1.09
C GLY A 174 -4.38 4.76 1.76
N THR A 175 -3.91 3.52 1.56
CA THR A 175 -4.49 2.33 2.19
C THR A 175 -4.07 2.12 3.65
N GLY A 176 -3.05 2.85 4.12
CA GLY A 176 -2.51 2.83 5.48
C GLY A 176 -1.44 1.75 5.73
N LEU A 177 -0.99 1.03 4.71
CA LEU A 177 -0.10 -0.13 4.90
C LEU A 177 1.20 0.23 5.64
N LEU A 178 1.88 1.31 5.24
CA LEU A 178 3.17 1.71 5.79
C LEU A 178 3.06 2.13 7.25
N GLY A 179 2.15 3.03 7.60
CA GLY A 179 1.99 3.49 8.98
C GLY A 179 1.44 2.41 9.91
N MET A 180 0.57 1.52 9.42
CA MET A 180 0.16 0.33 10.18
C MET A 180 1.34 -0.62 10.43
N ALA A 181 2.21 -0.82 9.43
CA ALA A 181 3.42 -1.61 9.61
C ALA A 181 4.37 -0.96 10.62
N ALA A 182 4.53 0.37 10.57
CA ALA A 182 5.31 1.13 11.54
C ALA A 182 4.77 0.98 12.96
N ALA A 183 3.46 1.08 13.16
CA ALA A 183 2.84 0.90 14.47
C ALA A 183 3.14 -0.49 15.06
N GLY A 184 3.04 -1.56 14.25
CA GLY A 184 3.29 -2.93 14.68
C GLY A 184 4.76 -3.26 14.89
N GLN A 185 5.64 -2.82 13.98
CA GLN A 185 7.08 -3.11 14.06
C GLN A 185 7.76 -2.30 15.17
N TRP A 186 7.44 -1.02 15.27
CA TRP A 186 8.04 -0.08 16.23
C TRP A 186 7.31 -0.02 17.57
N ARG A 187 6.15 -0.68 17.69
CA ARG A 187 5.30 -0.66 18.91
C ARG A 187 4.95 0.77 19.31
N ALA A 188 4.62 1.58 18.31
CA ALA A 188 4.45 3.02 18.43
C ALA A 188 3.01 3.44 18.11
N ASN A 189 2.69 4.67 18.49
CA ASN A 189 1.41 5.28 18.17
C ASN A 189 1.57 6.04 16.85
N VAL A 190 0.78 5.67 15.85
CA VAL A 190 0.84 6.26 14.51
C VAL A 190 -0.50 6.89 14.17
N LEU A 191 -0.47 8.17 13.77
CA LEU A 191 -1.59 8.86 13.13
C LEU A 191 -1.44 8.75 11.62
N LEU A 192 -2.48 8.31 10.94
CA LEU A 192 -2.55 8.16 9.49
C LEU A 192 -3.36 9.32 8.91
N GLY A 193 -2.70 10.21 8.16
CA GLY A 193 -3.31 11.37 7.52
C GLY A 193 -3.47 11.19 6.02
N ASP A 194 -4.66 11.52 5.49
CA ASP A 194 -4.95 11.57 4.06
C ASP A 194 -6.17 12.47 3.76
N LEU A 195 -6.48 12.67 2.48
CA LEU A 195 -7.63 13.43 2.02
C LEU A 195 -8.95 12.84 2.53
N PRO A 196 -10.00 13.66 2.74
CA PRO A 196 -11.31 13.21 3.21
C PRO A 196 -11.91 12.04 2.39
N THR A 197 -11.68 12.03 1.08
CA THR A 197 -12.15 11.00 0.15
C THR A 197 -11.51 9.62 0.41
N ILE A 198 -10.34 9.57 1.04
CA ILE A 198 -9.59 8.34 1.36
C ILE A 198 -9.94 7.80 2.75
N ILE A 199 -10.34 8.68 3.68
CA ILE A 199 -10.54 8.34 5.10
C ILE A 199 -11.51 7.18 5.34
N SER A 200 -12.58 7.05 4.55
CA SER A 200 -13.53 5.95 4.70
C SER A 200 -12.86 4.57 4.52
N ASN A 201 -12.04 4.40 3.47
CA ASN A 201 -11.33 3.14 3.24
C ASN A 201 -10.18 2.96 4.23
N LEU A 202 -9.46 4.04 4.56
CA LEU A 202 -8.40 4.01 5.56
C LEU A 202 -8.94 3.56 6.93
N SER A 203 -10.10 4.06 7.35
CA SER A 203 -10.76 3.64 8.59
C SER A 203 -11.10 2.16 8.60
N PHE A 204 -11.63 1.64 7.48
CA PHE A 204 -11.90 0.21 7.34
C PHE A 204 -10.63 -0.62 7.54
N ASN A 205 -9.52 -0.21 6.92
CA ASN A 205 -8.23 -0.89 7.04
C ASN A 205 -7.66 -0.80 8.45
N VAL A 206 -7.75 0.36 9.10
CA VAL A 206 -7.31 0.53 10.50
C VAL A 206 -8.09 -0.39 11.42
N ASP A 207 -9.42 -0.41 11.31
CA ASP A 207 -10.25 -1.20 12.21
C ASP A 207 -10.05 -2.72 12.01
N ALA A 208 -9.80 -3.15 10.78
CA ALA A 208 -9.44 -4.54 10.47
C ALA A 208 -8.12 -4.99 11.14
N ASN A 209 -7.19 -4.07 11.39
CA ASN A 209 -5.86 -4.38 11.92
C ASN A 209 -5.64 -3.95 13.38
N ARG A 210 -6.56 -3.18 13.96
CA ARG A 210 -6.44 -2.59 15.31
C ARG A 210 -6.06 -3.62 16.38
N SER A 211 -6.79 -4.73 16.45
CA SER A 211 -6.52 -5.79 17.45
C SER A 211 -5.13 -6.45 17.29
N THR A 212 -4.63 -6.56 16.06
CA THR A 212 -3.29 -7.08 15.78
C THR A 212 -2.22 -6.09 16.23
N ILE A 213 -2.39 -4.80 15.94
CA ILE A 213 -1.46 -3.74 16.35
C ILE A 213 -1.43 -3.54 17.87
N ASP A 214 -2.60 -3.56 18.52
CA ASP A 214 -2.71 -3.42 19.98
C ASP A 214 -1.96 -4.56 20.69
N ARG A 215 -2.07 -5.80 20.19
CA ARG A 215 -1.34 -6.96 20.72
C ARG A 215 0.18 -6.81 20.58
N LEU A 216 0.65 -6.13 19.53
CA LEU A 216 2.07 -5.83 19.33
C LEU A 216 2.56 -4.65 20.19
N GLY A 217 1.64 -3.94 20.84
CA GLY A 217 1.92 -2.81 21.72
C GLY A 217 2.00 -1.46 21.00
N GLY A 218 1.56 -1.37 19.75
CA GLY A 218 1.35 -0.10 19.03
C GLY A 218 -0.09 0.39 19.17
N SER A 219 -0.41 1.52 18.52
CA SER A 219 -1.79 1.99 18.37
C SER A 219 -1.96 2.76 17.06
N LEU A 220 -3.18 2.75 16.53
CA LEU A 220 -3.53 3.44 15.29
C LEU A 220 -4.63 4.47 15.52
N ASP A 221 -4.47 5.59 14.83
CA ASP A 221 -5.54 6.54 14.62
C ASP A 221 -5.47 7.10 13.19
N GLN A 222 -6.59 7.62 12.68
CA GLN A 222 -6.71 8.08 11.30
C GLN A 222 -7.59 9.31 11.18
N ALA A 223 -7.16 10.29 10.41
CA ALA A 223 -7.77 11.61 10.37
C ALA A 223 -7.62 12.27 8.99
N ALA A 224 -8.62 13.08 8.61
CA ALA A 224 -8.56 13.87 7.38
C ALA A 224 -7.50 14.97 7.49
N LEU A 225 -6.66 15.09 6.46
CA LEU A 225 -5.65 16.14 6.32
C LEU A 225 -5.47 16.49 4.83
N THR A 226 -5.73 17.74 4.48
CA THR A 226 -5.50 18.27 3.13
C THR A 226 -4.26 19.16 3.14
N TRP A 227 -3.21 18.77 2.42
CA TRP A 227 -1.99 19.59 2.35
C TRP A 227 -2.25 20.90 1.62
N GLY A 228 -1.81 22.01 2.21
CA GLY A 228 -2.07 23.35 1.68
C GLY A 228 -3.41 23.95 2.11
N GLY A 229 -4.24 23.19 2.85
CA GLY A 229 -5.56 23.60 3.31
C GLY A 229 -6.66 23.41 2.26
N PRO A 230 -7.92 23.77 2.60
CA PRO A 230 -9.06 23.68 1.68
C PRO A 230 -8.82 24.53 0.44
N LEU A 231 -9.24 24.02 -0.73
CA LEU A 231 -9.02 24.68 -2.02
C LEU A 231 -9.90 25.93 -2.18
N ASP A 232 -11.05 25.98 -1.51
CA ASP A 232 -12.01 27.08 -1.53
C ASP A 232 -12.67 27.28 -0.15
N ASP A 233 -13.17 28.49 0.14
CA ASP A 233 -13.85 28.82 1.42
C ASP A 233 -15.13 27.99 1.68
N ASP A 234 -15.72 27.41 0.62
CA ASP A 234 -16.90 26.53 0.65
C ASP A 234 -16.52 25.03 0.75
N ASP A 235 -15.22 24.70 0.78
CA ASP A 235 -14.75 23.34 0.93
C ASP A 235 -14.89 22.91 2.40
N GLU A 236 -15.88 22.03 2.65
CA GLU A 236 -16.15 21.47 3.98
C GLU A 236 -15.02 20.56 4.49
N SER A 237 -13.94 20.36 3.72
CA SER A 237 -12.72 19.65 4.15
C SER A 237 -11.88 20.45 5.14
N LYS A 238 -12.46 20.75 6.30
CA LYS A 238 -11.66 21.22 7.44
C LYS A 238 -10.77 20.07 7.90
N ASP A 239 -9.49 20.38 8.07
CA ASP A 239 -8.56 19.47 8.72
C ASP A 239 -9.12 19.04 10.08
N ASP A 240 -8.90 17.77 10.39
CA ASP A 240 -9.33 17.18 11.64
C ASP A 240 -8.65 17.86 12.85
N GLU A 241 -9.33 17.91 14.00
CA GLU A 241 -8.82 18.54 15.23
C GLU A 241 -7.49 17.92 15.70
N ARG A 242 -7.21 16.67 15.31
CA ARG A 242 -5.94 15.99 15.57
C ARG A 242 -4.73 16.68 14.91
N PHE A 243 -4.96 17.54 13.92
CA PHE A 243 -3.95 18.36 13.26
C PHE A 243 -3.97 19.84 13.68
N ALA A 244 -4.83 20.24 14.61
CA ALA A 244 -4.99 21.65 15.04
C ALA A 244 -3.72 22.25 15.67
N HIS A 245 -2.79 21.41 16.11
CA HIS A 245 -1.56 21.81 16.74
C HIS A 245 -0.37 21.48 15.83
N LYS A 246 0.49 22.47 15.59
CA LYS A 246 1.70 22.34 14.78
C LYS A 246 2.84 21.68 15.55
N ASN A 247 3.83 21.15 14.82
CA ASN A 247 5.10 20.64 15.34
C ASN A 247 4.98 19.52 16.39
N GLN A 248 4.07 18.57 16.17
CA GLN A 248 3.74 17.55 17.17
C GLN A 248 4.44 16.21 16.98
N PHE A 249 4.93 15.91 15.77
CA PHE A 249 5.37 14.56 15.42
C PHE A 249 6.90 14.48 15.39
N ASP A 250 7.46 13.52 16.12
CA ASP A 250 8.91 13.29 16.14
C ASP A 250 9.37 12.54 14.88
N ILE A 251 8.47 11.77 14.25
CA ILE A 251 8.73 11.06 12.99
C ILE A 251 7.58 11.34 12.02
N ILE A 252 7.90 11.72 10.78
CA ILE A 252 6.94 11.76 9.67
C ILE A 252 7.35 10.71 8.62
N LEU A 253 6.39 9.93 8.16
CA LEU A 253 6.52 8.96 7.07
C LEU A 253 5.72 9.45 5.85
N ALA A 254 6.23 9.21 4.65
CA ALA A 254 5.42 9.28 3.44
C ALA A 254 5.99 8.37 2.34
N ALA A 255 5.11 7.70 1.59
CA ALA A 255 5.50 6.89 0.45
C ALA A 255 4.62 7.21 -0.77
N ASP A 256 5.23 7.36 -1.94
CA ASP A 256 4.54 7.70 -3.21
C ASP A 256 3.72 9.00 -3.18
N ALA A 257 4.11 9.95 -2.34
CA ALA A 257 3.39 11.20 -2.15
C ALA A 257 3.54 12.22 -3.29
N ILE A 258 4.44 11.99 -4.25
CA ILE A 258 4.87 13.01 -5.23
C ILE A 258 4.70 12.50 -6.65
N TYR A 259 3.62 12.94 -7.30
CA TYR A 259 3.28 12.58 -8.67
C TYR A 259 2.69 13.74 -9.48
N ASP A 260 2.45 14.89 -8.85
CA ASP A 260 1.96 16.12 -9.50
C ASP A 260 2.94 17.29 -9.25
N ASP A 261 2.86 18.33 -10.08
CA ASP A 261 3.78 19.47 -10.12
C ASP A 261 3.75 20.33 -8.84
N ASP A 262 2.64 20.33 -8.10
CA ASP A 262 2.46 21.09 -6.85
C ASP A 262 2.82 20.26 -5.59
N HIS A 263 2.94 18.94 -5.72
CA HIS A 263 3.19 18.05 -4.58
C HIS A 263 4.50 18.31 -3.84
N PRO A 264 5.63 18.69 -4.48
CA PRO A 264 6.86 18.99 -3.76
C PRO A 264 6.67 20.11 -2.72
N GLU A 265 5.98 21.19 -3.08
CA GLU A 265 5.71 22.33 -2.20
C GLU A 265 4.66 21.99 -1.14
N LEU A 266 3.56 21.32 -1.52
CA LEU A 266 2.51 20.92 -0.60
C LEU A 266 3.01 19.94 0.47
N LEU A 267 3.75 18.91 0.08
CA LEU A 267 4.31 17.92 1.00
C LEU A 267 5.36 18.58 1.92
N ALA A 268 6.22 19.44 1.38
CA ALA A 268 7.19 20.16 2.20
C ALA A 268 6.50 21.07 3.24
N ALA A 269 5.42 21.74 2.86
CA ALA A 269 4.63 22.55 3.78
C ALA A 269 4.01 21.70 4.90
N ALA A 270 3.35 20.59 4.56
CA ALA A 270 2.77 19.66 5.52
C ALA A 270 3.81 19.06 6.47
N ILE A 271 4.98 18.65 5.95
CA ILE A 271 6.11 18.20 6.77
C ILE A 271 6.52 19.30 7.76
N CYS A 272 6.74 20.52 7.28
CA CYS A 272 7.24 21.60 8.12
C CYS A 272 6.19 22.12 9.12
N GLU A 273 4.91 21.90 8.84
CA GLU A 273 3.81 22.25 9.75
C GLU A 273 3.68 21.25 10.90
N HIS A 274 3.89 19.96 10.63
CA HIS A 274 3.61 18.90 11.60
C HIS A 274 4.85 18.34 12.28
N LEU A 275 6.05 18.45 11.68
CA LEU A 275 7.28 17.92 12.25
C LEU A 275 7.71 18.71 13.48
N SER A 276 8.02 18.00 14.56
CA SER A 276 8.59 18.54 15.78
C SER A 276 9.84 19.37 15.52
N THR A 277 9.95 20.52 16.19
CA THR A 277 11.13 21.38 16.09
C THR A 277 12.35 20.83 16.83
N LYS A 278 12.25 19.65 17.47
CA LYS A 278 13.37 19.00 18.15
C LYS A 278 14.46 18.60 17.14
N PRO A 279 15.75 18.78 17.44
CA PRO A 279 16.85 18.35 16.57
C PRO A 279 16.84 16.86 16.21
N GLU A 280 16.24 16.05 17.08
CA GLU A 280 16.12 14.60 16.92
C GLU A 280 15.05 14.18 15.91
N ALA A 281 14.11 15.06 15.56
CA ALA A 281 12.98 14.73 14.69
C ALA A 281 13.44 14.33 13.27
N ARG A 282 12.74 13.37 12.66
CA ARG A 282 13.11 12.79 11.38
C ARG A 282 11.93 12.68 10.42
N VAL A 283 12.21 12.77 9.14
CA VAL A 283 11.27 12.44 8.07
C VAL A 283 11.84 11.28 7.29
N VAL A 284 11.01 10.26 7.01
CA VAL A 284 11.38 9.12 6.17
C VAL A 284 10.47 9.13 4.95
N LEU A 285 11.08 9.26 3.76
CA LEU A 285 10.37 9.36 2.50
C LEU A 285 10.77 8.21 1.58
N MET A 286 9.81 7.68 0.82
CA MET A 286 10.10 6.81 -0.32
C MET A 286 9.29 7.23 -1.55
N SER A 287 9.94 7.21 -2.72
CA SER A 287 9.30 7.47 -4.01
C SER A 287 9.80 6.49 -5.06
N PRO A 288 8.94 5.96 -5.94
CA PRO A 288 9.40 5.20 -7.10
C PRO A 288 10.15 6.11 -8.06
N LEU A 289 11.18 5.59 -8.71
CA LEU A 289 11.94 6.27 -9.76
C LEU A 289 11.46 5.76 -11.13
N ARG A 290 10.24 6.14 -11.50
CA ARG A 290 9.60 5.67 -12.75
C ARG A 290 10.14 6.40 -13.98
N ASP A 291 10.37 7.70 -13.85
CA ASP A 291 10.73 8.56 -14.97
C ASP A 291 11.57 9.77 -14.53
N SER A 292 11.96 10.58 -15.52
CA SER A 292 12.70 11.82 -15.31
C SER A 292 11.86 12.88 -14.59
N LEU A 293 10.53 12.88 -14.73
CA LEU A 293 9.66 13.85 -14.07
C LEU A 293 9.72 13.66 -12.56
N THR A 294 9.59 12.43 -12.10
CA THR A 294 9.67 12.08 -10.67
C THR A 294 11.00 12.53 -10.07
N SER A 295 12.10 12.40 -10.83
CA SER A 295 13.42 12.87 -10.40
C SER A 295 13.46 14.39 -10.21
N VAL A 296 12.86 15.14 -11.14
CA VAL A 296 12.74 16.62 -11.04
C VAL A 296 11.88 17.04 -9.85
N LEU A 297 10.76 16.35 -9.60
CA LEU A 297 9.88 16.64 -8.46
C LEU A 297 10.59 16.36 -7.13
N LEU A 298 11.38 15.28 -7.04
CA LEU A 298 12.19 14.96 -5.87
C LEU A 298 13.28 16.00 -5.60
N ASP A 299 13.96 16.50 -6.63
CA ASP A 299 14.96 17.56 -6.50
C ASP A 299 14.32 18.89 -6.04
N ARG A 300 13.12 19.20 -6.53
CA ARG A 300 12.31 20.33 -6.05
C ARG A 300 11.96 20.16 -4.58
N LEU A 301 11.46 19.00 -4.17
CA LEU A 301 11.14 18.71 -2.77
C LEU A 301 12.37 18.91 -1.88
N ARG A 302 13.52 18.32 -2.23
CA ARG A 302 14.78 18.48 -1.48
C ARG A 302 15.16 19.94 -1.33
N SER A 303 15.04 20.72 -2.40
CA SER A 303 15.34 22.14 -2.41
C SER A 303 14.39 22.93 -1.51
N THR A 304 13.09 22.60 -1.52
CA THR A 304 12.08 23.25 -0.68
C THR A 304 12.27 22.92 0.79
N LEU A 305 12.55 21.65 1.13
CA LEU A 305 12.86 21.21 2.49
C LEU A 305 14.12 21.89 3.06
N ALA A 306 15.18 22.05 2.25
CA ALA A 306 16.41 22.71 2.68
C ALA A 306 16.24 24.23 2.92
N LYS A 307 15.34 24.87 2.16
CA LYS A 307 15.01 26.31 2.27
C LYS A 307 13.92 26.60 3.30
N SER A 308 13.27 25.57 3.84
CA SER A 308 12.22 25.74 4.84
C SER A 308 12.79 26.29 6.16
N HIS A 309 11.90 26.72 7.04
CA HIS A 309 12.28 27.23 8.36
C HIS A 309 12.91 26.16 9.29
N LEU A 310 12.75 24.87 8.95
CA LEU A 310 13.39 23.75 9.66
C LEU A 310 14.75 23.35 9.05
N HIS A 311 15.11 23.89 7.88
CA HIS A 311 16.38 23.60 7.19
C HIS A 311 16.68 22.10 7.11
N LEU A 312 15.72 21.32 6.63
CA LEU A 312 15.82 19.87 6.58
C LEU A 312 16.79 19.44 5.47
N VAL A 313 17.75 18.59 5.83
CA VAL A 313 18.76 18.05 4.92
C VAL A 313 18.66 16.53 4.87
N CYS A 314 19.02 15.96 3.72
CA CYS A 314 19.14 14.50 3.57
C CYS A 314 20.32 14.02 4.42
N LEU A 315 20.05 13.11 5.36
CA LEU A 315 21.05 12.49 6.24
C LEU A 315 21.50 11.14 5.70
N GLU A 316 20.61 10.45 5.00
CA GLU A 316 20.81 9.11 4.45
C GLU A 316 19.89 8.92 3.25
N GLU A 317 20.37 8.27 2.20
CA GLU A 317 19.54 7.89 1.05
C GLU A 317 20.04 6.63 0.36
N HIS A 318 19.11 5.85 -0.16
CA HIS A 318 19.40 4.59 -0.85
C HIS A 318 18.38 4.32 -1.96
N ILE A 319 18.71 3.36 -2.83
CA ILE A 319 17.80 2.83 -3.85
C ILE A 319 17.61 1.35 -3.59
N VAL A 320 16.36 0.91 -3.62
CA VAL A 320 15.98 -0.51 -3.50
C VAL A 320 15.12 -0.93 -4.69
N GLU A 321 15.10 -2.22 -4.97
CA GLU A 321 14.17 -2.79 -5.94
C GLU A 321 12.89 -3.22 -5.22
N ALA A 322 11.74 -2.81 -5.77
CA ALA A 322 10.42 -3.16 -5.30
C ALA A 322 9.61 -3.79 -6.43
N GLN A 323 8.46 -4.37 -6.11
CA GLN A 323 7.53 -4.92 -7.09
C GLN A 323 6.22 -4.14 -7.08
N ASP A 324 5.67 -3.84 -8.26
CA ASP A 324 4.35 -3.23 -8.45
C ASP A 324 3.54 -4.00 -9.49
N ASP A 325 2.22 -3.95 -9.39
CA ASP A 325 1.26 -4.54 -10.32
C ASP A 325 0.50 -3.48 -11.14
N TRP A 326 1.11 -2.31 -11.32
CA TRP A 326 0.57 -1.22 -12.14
C TRP A 326 0.64 -1.51 -13.64
N ASP A 327 1.80 -1.95 -14.13
CA ASP A 327 2.00 -2.20 -15.56
C ASP A 327 1.26 -3.46 -16.03
N GLU A 328 0.66 -3.37 -17.22
CA GLU A 328 -0.05 -4.49 -17.85
C GLU A 328 0.89 -5.66 -18.18
N ASP A 329 2.18 -5.36 -18.38
CA ASP A 329 3.21 -6.35 -18.63
C ASP A 329 3.70 -6.96 -17.31
N ARG A 330 3.19 -8.17 -17.04
CA ARG A 330 3.48 -8.93 -15.82
C ARG A 330 4.97 -9.32 -15.70
N ASP A 331 5.75 -9.19 -16.78
CA ASP A 331 7.18 -9.46 -16.78
C ASP A 331 8.04 -8.23 -16.38
N THR A 332 7.47 -7.02 -16.29
CA THR A 332 8.17 -5.77 -15.91
C THR A 332 7.76 -5.20 -14.56
N GLN A 333 7.34 -6.05 -13.62
CA GLN A 333 6.84 -5.64 -12.31
C GLN A 333 7.88 -5.01 -11.37
N GLN A 334 9.15 -4.87 -11.79
CA GLN A 334 10.20 -4.30 -10.95
C GLN A 334 10.26 -2.77 -11.08
N VAL A 335 10.16 -2.08 -9.95
CA VAL A 335 10.32 -0.63 -9.85
C VAL A 335 11.46 -0.30 -8.89
N LYS A 336 12.36 0.60 -9.28
CA LYS A 336 13.38 1.13 -8.38
C LYS A 336 12.72 2.17 -7.48
N CYS A 337 12.90 2.06 -6.17
CA CYS A 337 12.41 3.03 -5.21
C CYS A 337 13.58 3.72 -4.53
N TRP A 338 13.59 5.05 -4.58
CA TRP A 338 14.47 5.87 -3.77
C TRP A 338 13.83 6.08 -2.41
N TRP A 339 14.61 5.96 -1.35
CA TRP A 339 14.19 6.38 -0.02
C TRP A 339 15.29 7.18 0.67
N ALA A 340 14.87 8.05 1.60
CA ALA A 340 15.79 8.88 2.36
C ALA A 340 15.26 9.25 3.74
N VAL A 341 16.21 9.55 4.62
CA VAL A 341 15.95 10.13 5.94
C VAL A 341 16.39 11.58 5.93
N PHE A 342 15.47 12.48 6.30
CA PHE A 342 15.76 13.89 6.49
C PHE A 342 15.76 14.25 7.97
N GLY A 343 16.56 15.25 8.33
CA GLY A 343 16.56 15.85 9.65
C GLY A 343 17.06 17.29 9.59
N GLN A 344 16.90 18.02 10.69
CA GLN A 344 17.38 19.40 10.77
C GLN A 344 18.91 19.44 10.67
N LYS A 345 19.43 20.41 9.93
CA LYS A 345 20.87 20.67 9.88
C LYS A 345 21.36 21.08 11.27
N THR A 346 22.00 20.17 12.01
CA THR A 346 22.64 20.52 13.27
C THR A 346 23.81 21.46 13.00
N HIS A 347 23.72 22.71 13.46
CA HIS A 347 24.90 23.56 13.58
C HIS A 347 25.85 22.90 14.59
N PRO A 348 27.16 22.79 14.31
CA PRO A 348 28.11 22.40 15.34
C PRO A 348 27.94 23.38 16.50
N VAL A 349 27.55 22.87 17.67
CA VAL A 349 27.61 23.66 18.90
C VAL A 349 29.07 24.05 19.06
N GLY A 350 29.36 25.34 18.92
CA GLY A 350 30.71 25.87 19.04
C GLY A 350 31.32 25.41 20.36
N LEU A 351 32.48 24.76 20.27
CA LEU A 351 33.37 24.49 21.39
C LEU A 351 33.90 25.80 21.98
#